data_AF-A0A1F2SZK9-F1
#
_entry.id   AF-A0A1F2SZK9-F1
#
_cell.length_a   1.000
_cell.length_b   1.000
_cell.length_c   1.000
_cell.angle_alpha   90.00
_cell.angle_beta   90.00
_cell.angle_gamma   90.00
#
_symmetry.space_group_name_H-M   'P 1'
#
loop_
_entity.id
_entity.type
_entity.pdbx_description
1 polymer ?
#
loop_
_entity_poly.entity_id
_entity_poly.type
_entity_poly.pdbx_seq_one_letter_code
_entity_poly.pdbx_strand_id
1 'polypeptide(L)'
;MARAGGEDPMTQVAPAAAPDRRVVRRRLWVAGLVCWAAAAVAYGALHLVYGPRPVYIHIRWAPAVNDGTRQQLEERFALVDGEQLDGRTWGYTLADQSPQNIRAFVGEPAVEDTHYIHRTAFRPWRFAPVRRYLVERWWIPGGLEGFSYLAVLFGVIAVGAGLLERVVPGITGTLVLARPRPDAVFVLIFVAALLPRLYLATTAPYIHDEENASIPRSRLISFAPDDLNLPIRSQNHPALPAYFVKFSSTFFGTRPLGYRMLHVITGMATIALIYLIAAQWYGVVAGRWAAALLAFNEYYVGVSSRATAHVPHLFFLALAIYAFTGFLRRQRAGYLYGSAVALGLAFYCKEHSALLLPVFALAVLQRPYRHWFRSVHVYLASALLLLVIAPDLLWNATAGEETRQATYGDHLQRIGGLGFSPYPLVFYARSVVRWLHPIVTGRPLVDATAEYFSMNPVFGVLLLGAVLAATARRRLLENSGFLVILFWVVWGFFTAIRPGGSPKDLDPVSWIWVDVTMFPAVILAGALLATAAGRVRFVALAVAAAAFLYASVVLLGT
;
A
#
# COMPACT_ATOMS: atom_id res chain seq x y z
N MET A 1 -10.50 16.56 -70.77
CA MET A 1 -10.25 15.30 -70.03
C MET A 1 -10.04 15.66 -68.56
N ALA A 2 -11.09 15.58 -67.75
CA ALA A 2 -11.08 15.96 -66.34
C ALA A 2 -11.45 14.74 -65.47
N ARG A 3 -10.74 14.62 -64.35
CA ARG A 3 -10.89 13.60 -63.30
C ARG A 3 -12.19 13.78 -62.53
N ALA A 4 -12.78 12.67 -62.07
CA ALA A 4 -13.56 12.63 -60.84
C ALA A 4 -13.30 11.28 -60.15
N GLY A 5 -12.67 11.34 -58.98
CA GLY A 5 -12.40 10.20 -58.12
C GLY A 5 -13.65 9.82 -57.32
N GLY A 6 -13.85 8.52 -57.13
CA GLY A 6 -14.87 7.98 -56.25
C GLY A 6 -14.47 8.15 -54.79
N GLU A 7 -15.38 8.73 -54.00
CA GLU A 7 -15.37 8.65 -52.55
C GLU A 7 -16.18 7.42 -52.11
N ASP A 8 -15.52 6.59 -51.30
CA ASP A 8 -16.05 5.39 -50.66
C ASP A 8 -16.88 5.79 -49.42
N PRO A 9 -18.17 5.39 -49.29
CA PRO A 9 -19.00 5.77 -48.17
C PRO A 9 -18.71 4.88 -46.95
N MET A 10 -17.55 5.10 -46.31
CA MET A 10 -17.30 4.58 -44.98
C MET A 10 -18.19 5.29 -43.96
N THR A 11 -19.24 4.56 -43.55
CA THR A 11 -20.01 4.71 -42.31
C THR A 11 -19.33 5.55 -41.22
N GLN A 12 -19.72 6.82 -41.10
CA GLN A 12 -19.54 7.60 -39.88
C GLN A 12 -20.51 7.06 -38.83
N VAL A 13 -20.05 6.09 -38.03
CA VAL A 13 -20.74 5.73 -36.79
C VAL A 13 -20.55 6.89 -35.81
N ALA A 14 -21.61 7.65 -35.56
CA ALA A 14 -21.60 8.72 -34.57
C ALA A 14 -21.10 8.19 -33.21
N PRO A 15 -20.19 8.88 -32.52
CA PRO A 15 -19.70 8.43 -31.22
C PRO A 15 -20.89 8.35 -30.25
N ALA A 16 -21.08 7.18 -29.63
CA ALA A 16 -22.14 6.96 -28.65
C ALA A 16 -22.13 8.07 -27.59
N ALA A 17 -23.28 8.70 -27.37
CA ALA A 17 -23.43 9.77 -26.39
C ALA A 17 -22.91 9.30 -25.03
N ALA A 18 -21.97 10.04 -24.45
CA ALA A 18 -21.44 9.74 -23.12
C ALA A 18 -22.62 9.75 -22.12
N PRO A 19 -22.84 8.69 -21.33
CA PRO A 19 -23.97 8.63 -20.42
C PRO A 19 -23.95 9.78 -19.41
N ASP A 20 -25.16 10.19 -19.03
CA ASP A 20 -25.37 11.27 -18.07
C ASP A 20 -24.60 11.00 -16.77
N ARG A 21 -23.70 11.93 -16.43
CA ARG A 21 -22.84 11.84 -15.25
C ARG A 21 -23.64 11.81 -13.95
N ARG A 22 -24.83 12.41 -13.93
CA ARG A 22 -25.74 12.30 -12.77
C ARG A 22 -26.21 10.85 -12.59
N VAL A 23 -26.46 10.14 -13.69
CA VAL A 23 -26.85 8.72 -13.68
C VAL A 23 -25.69 7.84 -13.23
N VAL A 24 -24.46 8.08 -13.71
CA VAL A 24 -23.27 7.33 -13.29
C VAL A 24 -23.03 7.49 -11.78
N ARG A 25 -23.04 8.73 -11.28
CA ARG A 25 -22.88 9.02 -9.85
C ARG A 25 -23.97 8.36 -9.01
N ARG A 26 -25.24 8.48 -9.43
CA ARG A 26 -26.36 7.85 -8.73
C ARG A 26 -26.22 6.33 -8.67
N ARG A 27 -25.80 5.69 -9.76
CA ARG A 27 -25.57 4.23 -9.80
C ARG A 27 -24.45 3.81 -8.85
N LEU A 28 -23.34 4.56 -8.80
CA LEU A 28 -22.24 4.30 -7.88
C LEU A 28 -22.67 4.41 -6.42
N TRP A 29 -23.44 5.45 -6.07
CA TRP A 29 -23.97 5.60 -4.71
C TRP A 29 -24.97 4.50 -4.34
N VAL A 30 -25.89 4.17 -5.26
CA VAL A 30 -26.86 3.08 -5.05
C VAL A 30 -26.14 1.74 -4.90
N ALA A 31 -25.17 1.42 -5.76
CA ALA A 31 -24.36 0.22 -5.62
C ALA A 31 -23.65 0.19 -4.26
N GLY A 32 -23.10 1.33 -3.84
CA GLY A 32 -22.48 1.49 -2.54
C GLY A 32 -23.40 1.15 -1.38
N LEU A 33 -24.59 1.75 -1.37
CA LEU A 33 -25.63 1.51 -0.37
C LEU A 33 -26.12 0.05 -0.37
N VAL A 34 -26.31 -0.55 -1.54
CA VAL A 34 -26.73 -1.96 -1.67
C VAL A 34 -25.66 -2.89 -1.09
N CYS A 35 -24.39 -2.64 -1.39
CA CYS A 35 -23.29 -3.42 -0.83
C CYS A 35 -23.24 -3.29 0.71
N TRP A 36 -23.41 -2.08 1.26
CA TRP A 36 -23.46 -1.91 2.71
C TRP A 36 -24.69 -2.54 3.37
N ALA A 37 -25.86 -2.48 2.73
CA ALA A 37 -27.04 -3.17 3.20
C ALA A 37 -26.86 -4.70 3.21
N ALA A 38 -26.29 -5.25 2.13
CA ALA A 38 -25.96 -6.68 2.04
C ALA A 38 -24.96 -7.10 3.12
N ALA A 39 -23.95 -6.26 3.40
CA ALA A 39 -23.00 -6.49 4.48
C ALA A 39 -23.67 -6.48 5.85
N ALA A 40 -24.55 -5.51 6.13
CA ALA A 40 -25.26 -5.41 7.40
C ALA A 40 -26.17 -6.63 7.63
N VAL A 41 -26.88 -7.08 6.59
CA VAL A 41 -27.74 -8.28 6.66
C VAL A 41 -26.90 -9.53 6.89
N ALA A 42 -25.82 -9.73 6.13
CA ALA A 42 -24.97 -10.91 6.28
C ALA A 42 -24.25 -10.94 7.63
N TYR A 43 -23.74 -9.81 8.10
CA TYR A 43 -23.07 -9.69 9.41
C TYR A 43 -24.06 -9.83 10.57
N GLY A 44 -25.26 -9.27 10.44
CA GLY A 44 -26.36 -9.43 11.40
C GLY A 44 -26.80 -10.88 11.49
N ALA A 45 -27.01 -11.56 10.36
CA ALA A 45 -27.34 -12.99 10.32
C ALA A 45 -26.22 -13.84 10.95
N LEU A 46 -24.95 -13.52 10.67
CA LEU A 46 -23.80 -14.17 11.29
C LEU A 46 -23.87 -14.07 12.82
N HIS A 47 -24.07 -12.87 13.37
CA HIS A 47 -24.10 -12.64 14.82
C HIS A 47 -25.33 -13.24 15.50
N LEU A 48 -26.50 -13.19 14.86
CA LEU A 48 -27.74 -13.74 15.41
C LEU A 48 -27.74 -15.27 15.45
N VAL A 49 -27.12 -15.93 14.45
CA VAL A 49 -27.16 -17.40 14.32
C VAL A 49 -25.96 -18.05 15.01
N TYR A 50 -24.76 -17.47 14.89
CA TYR A 50 -23.51 -18.10 15.33
C TYR A 50 -22.87 -17.43 16.54
N GLY A 51 -23.39 -16.27 16.98
CA GLY A 51 -22.83 -15.54 18.11
C GLY A 51 -21.46 -14.90 17.83
N PRO A 52 -20.78 -14.41 18.88
CA PRO A 52 -19.46 -13.82 18.74
C PRO A 52 -18.42 -14.86 18.32
N ARG A 53 -17.45 -14.44 17.51
CA ARG A 53 -16.44 -15.34 16.97
C ARG A 53 -15.53 -15.87 18.08
N PRO A 54 -15.34 -17.20 18.24
CA PRO A 54 -14.53 -17.80 19.30
C PRO A 54 -13.12 -17.21 19.39
N VAL A 55 -12.58 -17.09 20.59
CA VAL A 55 -11.25 -16.51 20.85
C VAL A 55 -10.38 -17.47 21.64
N TYR A 56 -9.07 -17.38 21.45
CA TYR A 56 -8.09 -18.12 22.21
C TYR A 56 -7.65 -17.31 23.43
N ILE A 57 -7.71 -17.94 24.60
CA ILE A 57 -7.35 -17.34 25.89
C ILE A 57 -6.39 -18.26 26.62
N HIS A 58 -5.60 -17.71 27.54
CA HIS A 58 -4.81 -18.55 28.45
C HIS A 58 -5.36 -18.43 29.86
N ILE A 59 -5.36 -19.54 30.57
CA ILE A 59 -5.74 -19.63 31.98
C ILE A 59 -4.58 -20.29 32.72
N ARG A 60 -4.15 -19.65 33.81
CA ARG A 60 -3.24 -20.23 34.77
C ARG A 60 -4.06 -20.77 35.93
N TRP A 61 -4.11 -22.09 36.08
CA TRP A 61 -4.87 -22.78 37.13
C TRP A 61 -4.12 -22.76 38.44
N ALA A 62 -4.78 -22.56 39.58
CA ALA A 62 -4.18 -22.56 40.92
C ALA A 62 -3.46 -23.88 41.25
N PRO A 63 -2.44 -23.88 42.14
CA PRO A 63 -1.62 -25.07 42.42
C PRO A 63 -2.40 -26.29 42.93
N ALA A 64 -3.56 -26.08 43.55
CA ALA A 64 -4.40 -27.14 44.11
C ALA A 64 -5.32 -27.83 43.08
N VAL A 65 -5.37 -27.33 41.83
CA VAL A 65 -6.24 -27.87 40.78
C VAL A 65 -5.60 -29.11 40.16
N ASN A 66 -6.24 -30.28 40.34
CA ASN A 66 -5.87 -31.51 39.65
C ASN A 66 -6.59 -31.63 38.29
N ASP A 67 -6.21 -32.61 37.47
CA ASP A 67 -6.77 -32.79 36.13
C ASP A 67 -8.29 -33.02 36.12
N GLY A 68 -8.82 -33.74 37.10
CA GLY A 68 -10.27 -33.99 37.21
C GLY A 68 -11.05 -32.70 37.50
N THR A 69 -10.58 -31.89 38.44
CA THR A 69 -11.16 -30.57 38.73
C THR A 69 -11.03 -29.65 37.52
N ARG A 70 -9.88 -29.67 36.83
CA ARG A 70 -9.66 -28.85 35.63
C ARG A 70 -10.68 -29.18 34.54
N GLN A 71 -10.86 -30.45 34.20
CA GLN A 71 -11.83 -30.87 33.17
C GLN A 71 -13.26 -30.47 33.51
N GLN A 72 -13.67 -30.58 34.78
CA GLN A 72 -14.98 -30.10 35.22
C GLN A 72 -15.15 -28.59 35.04
N LEU A 73 -14.10 -27.81 35.32
CA LEU A 73 -14.11 -26.36 35.11
C LEU A 73 -14.03 -26.00 33.63
N GLU A 74 -13.32 -26.77 32.81
CA GLU A 74 -13.30 -26.62 31.35
C GLU A 74 -14.69 -26.77 30.75
N GLU A 75 -15.43 -27.83 31.14
CA GLU A 75 -16.82 -28.03 30.73
C GLU A 75 -17.73 -26.90 31.24
N ARG A 76 -17.62 -26.55 32.53
CA ARG A 76 -18.44 -25.49 33.16
C ARG A 76 -18.29 -24.15 32.48
N PHE A 77 -17.07 -23.79 32.06
CA PHE A 77 -16.77 -22.48 31.48
C PHE A 77 -16.73 -22.49 29.95
N ALA A 78 -17.14 -23.59 29.31
CA ALA A 78 -17.14 -23.76 27.86
C ALA A 78 -15.75 -23.50 27.24
N LEU A 79 -14.71 -24.01 27.90
CA LEU A 79 -13.32 -23.99 27.45
C LEU A 79 -13.07 -25.26 26.63
N VAL A 80 -12.74 -25.09 25.36
CA VAL A 80 -12.52 -26.23 24.44
C VAL A 80 -11.13 -26.18 23.82
N ASP A 81 -10.71 -27.29 23.22
CA ASP A 81 -9.38 -27.44 22.59
C ASP A 81 -8.23 -27.08 23.55
N GLY A 82 -8.26 -27.62 24.77
CA GLY A 82 -7.26 -27.35 25.81
C GLY A 82 -5.85 -27.82 25.42
N GLU A 83 -4.88 -26.92 25.47
CA GLU A 83 -3.47 -27.17 25.18
C GLU A 83 -2.60 -26.71 26.36
N GLN A 84 -1.74 -27.59 26.87
CA GLN A 84 -0.81 -27.22 27.94
C GLN A 84 0.35 -26.41 27.35
N LEU A 85 0.54 -25.18 27.86
CA LEU A 85 1.58 -24.27 27.36
C LEU A 85 2.83 -24.31 28.23
N ASP A 86 2.67 -24.05 29.53
CA ASP A 86 3.79 -24.04 30.49
C ASP A 86 3.29 -24.27 31.92
N GLY A 87 3.78 -25.34 32.54
CA GLY A 87 3.41 -25.75 33.90
C GLY A 87 1.89 -25.84 34.10
N ARG A 88 1.33 -24.89 34.85
CA ARG A 88 -0.10 -24.78 35.18
C ARG A 88 -0.89 -23.89 34.22
N THR A 89 -0.24 -23.37 33.18
CA THR A 89 -0.84 -22.48 32.18
C THR A 89 -1.33 -23.29 30.99
N TRP A 90 -2.60 -23.14 30.68
CA TRP A 90 -3.27 -23.81 29.57
C TRP A 90 -3.88 -22.77 28.65
N GLY A 91 -3.87 -23.07 27.35
CA GLY A 91 -4.58 -22.29 26.35
C GLY A 91 -5.88 -22.99 25.95
N TYR A 92 -6.94 -22.19 25.74
CA TYR A 92 -8.28 -22.67 25.43
C TYR A 92 -8.94 -21.81 24.37
N THR A 93 -9.79 -22.43 23.55
CA THR A 93 -10.80 -21.70 22.78
C THR A 93 -12.01 -21.46 23.68
N LEU A 94 -12.34 -20.18 23.92
CA LEU A 94 -13.51 -19.78 24.70
C LEU A 94 -14.75 -19.79 23.80
N ALA A 95 -15.63 -20.77 24.02
CA ALA A 95 -16.84 -20.93 23.22
C ALA A 95 -17.96 -19.97 23.69
N ASP A 96 -18.16 -19.82 25.01
CA ASP A 96 -19.10 -18.84 25.57
C ASP A 96 -18.36 -17.58 26.03
N GLN A 97 -18.53 -16.49 25.28
CA GLN A 97 -17.94 -15.19 25.57
C GLN A 97 -18.89 -14.26 26.34
N SER A 98 -19.97 -14.79 26.91
CA SER A 98 -20.90 -13.99 27.71
C SER A 98 -20.16 -13.33 28.90
N PRO A 99 -20.46 -12.07 29.23
CA PRO A 99 -19.86 -11.42 30.39
C PRO A 99 -20.12 -12.17 31.71
N GLN A 100 -21.21 -12.94 31.78
CA GLN A 100 -21.54 -13.78 32.91
C GLN A 100 -20.57 -14.95 33.05
N ASN A 101 -20.30 -15.69 31.96
CA ASN A 101 -19.33 -16.78 31.96
C ASN A 101 -17.91 -16.27 32.25
N ILE A 102 -17.52 -15.16 31.63
CA ILE A 102 -16.20 -14.55 31.86
C ILE A 102 -16.04 -14.09 33.31
N ARG A 103 -17.07 -13.46 33.88
CA ARG A 103 -17.07 -13.10 35.31
C ARG A 103 -16.97 -14.34 36.20
N ALA A 104 -17.65 -15.42 35.84
CA ALA A 104 -17.65 -16.66 36.62
C ALA A 104 -16.24 -17.27 36.70
N PHE A 105 -15.53 -17.44 35.58
CA PHE A 105 -14.19 -18.03 35.65
C PHE A 105 -13.12 -17.04 36.12
N VAL A 106 -13.25 -15.74 35.88
CA VAL A 106 -12.32 -14.74 36.42
C VAL A 106 -12.41 -14.63 37.95
N GLY A 107 -13.59 -14.89 38.51
CA GLY A 107 -13.86 -14.92 39.95
C GLY A 107 -13.68 -16.29 40.62
N GLU A 108 -13.40 -17.34 39.85
CA GLU A 108 -13.22 -18.70 40.36
C GLU A 108 -11.86 -18.82 41.08
N PRO A 109 -11.79 -19.23 42.36
CA PRO A 109 -10.52 -19.37 43.09
C PRO A 109 -9.51 -20.32 42.45
N ALA A 110 -9.99 -21.26 41.63
CA ALA A 110 -9.14 -22.16 40.84
C ALA A 110 -8.41 -21.45 39.69
N VAL A 111 -8.80 -20.24 39.29
CA VAL A 111 -8.18 -19.45 38.21
C VAL A 111 -7.26 -18.38 38.82
N GLU A 112 -5.95 -18.65 38.81
CA GLU A 112 -4.92 -17.74 39.33
C GLU A 112 -4.76 -16.52 38.43
N ASP A 113 -4.58 -16.74 37.12
CA ASP A 113 -4.42 -15.66 36.14
C ASP A 113 -5.05 -15.98 34.79
N THR A 114 -5.30 -14.95 33.98
CA THR A 114 -5.90 -15.04 32.64
C THR A 114 -5.16 -14.13 31.67
N HIS A 115 -4.76 -14.66 30.51
CA HIS A 115 -4.27 -13.88 29.39
C HIS A 115 -5.36 -13.72 28.33
N TYR A 116 -5.36 -12.58 27.63
CA TYR A 116 -6.40 -12.20 26.66
C TYR A 116 -7.82 -12.01 27.22
N ILE A 117 -7.98 -11.72 28.50
CA ILE A 117 -9.26 -11.36 29.13
C ILE A 117 -9.13 -10.01 29.86
N HIS A 118 -10.13 -9.14 29.70
CA HIS A 118 -10.28 -7.98 30.58
C HIS A 118 -11.00 -8.42 31.87
N ARG A 119 -10.24 -8.61 32.95
CA ARG A 119 -10.77 -9.08 34.25
C ARG A 119 -11.76 -8.11 34.92
N THR A 120 -11.72 -6.82 34.60
CA THR A 120 -12.64 -5.80 35.13
C THR A 120 -13.87 -5.58 34.25
N ALA A 121 -13.67 -5.59 32.93
CA ALA A 121 -14.76 -5.39 31.96
C ALA A 121 -15.48 -6.70 31.57
N PHE A 122 -14.99 -7.85 32.04
CA PHE A 122 -15.54 -9.19 31.79
C PHE A 122 -15.82 -9.47 30.30
N ARG A 123 -14.81 -9.20 29.47
CA ARG A 123 -14.86 -9.44 28.03
C ARG A 123 -13.49 -9.92 27.53
N PRO A 124 -13.42 -10.62 26.39
CA PRO A 124 -12.14 -10.91 25.78
C PRO A 124 -11.35 -9.65 25.49
N TRP A 125 -10.03 -9.74 25.64
CA TRP A 125 -9.14 -8.68 25.21
C TRP A 125 -9.21 -8.57 23.69
N ARG A 126 -9.21 -7.34 23.15
CA ARG A 126 -9.33 -7.08 21.72
C ARG A 126 -8.22 -7.68 20.83
N PHE A 127 -7.14 -8.17 21.41
CA PHE A 127 -6.06 -8.88 20.70
C PHE A 127 -6.05 -10.38 20.94
N ALA A 128 -7.09 -10.92 21.59
CA ALA A 128 -7.27 -12.36 21.72
C ALA A 128 -7.23 -13.01 20.32
N PRO A 129 -6.35 -14.00 20.08
CA PRO A 129 -6.27 -14.66 18.79
C PRO A 129 -7.62 -15.28 18.43
N VAL A 130 -8.17 -14.91 17.28
CA VAL A 130 -9.50 -15.36 16.88
C VAL A 130 -9.43 -16.79 16.35
N ARG A 131 -10.38 -17.63 16.74
CA ARG A 131 -10.52 -19.04 16.33
C ARG A 131 -11.63 -19.20 15.28
N ARG A 132 -11.72 -20.41 14.72
CA ARG A 132 -12.82 -20.78 13.81
C ARG A 132 -14.11 -20.94 14.61
N TYR A 133 -15.26 -20.75 13.97
CA TYR A 133 -16.54 -21.09 14.59
C TYR A 133 -16.59 -22.59 14.90
N LEU A 134 -17.05 -22.92 16.10
CA LEU A 134 -17.13 -24.29 16.62
C LEU A 134 -18.43 -24.97 16.14
N VAL A 135 -18.63 -24.99 14.82
CA VAL A 135 -19.77 -25.64 14.17
C VAL A 135 -19.28 -26.59 13.09
N GLU A 136 -20.02 -27.68 12.86
CA GLU A 136 -19.64 -28.73 11.89
C GLU A 136 -19.33 -28.14 10.50
N ARG A 137 -20.18 -27.22 10.03
CA ARG A 137 -20.00 -26.49 8.77
C ARG A 137 -19.36 -25.11 8.98
N TRP A 138 -18.18 -25.08 9.59
CA TRP A 138 -17.42 -23.86 9.93
C TRP A 138 -17.20 -22.88 8.77
N TRP A 139 -17.23 -23.36 7.52
CA TRP A 139 -17.05 -22.56 6.32
C TRP A 139 -18.26 -21.65 6.03
N ILE A 140 -19.46 -21.97 6.52
CA ILE A 140 -20.65 -21.14 6.33
C ILE A 140 -20.52 -19.80 7.06
N PRO A 141 -20.29 -19.75 8.39
CA PRO A 141 -20.10 -18.48 9.08
C PRO A 141 -18.84 -17.75 8.62
N GLY A 142 -17.74 -18.47 8.33
CA GLY A 142 -16.55 -17.86 7.73
C GLY A 142 -16.81 -17.22 6.36
N GLY A 143 -17.66 -17.84 5.53
CA GLY A 143 -18.08 -17.31 4.23
C GLY A 143 -18.98 -16.09 4.35
N LEU A 144 -19.95 -16.09 5.27
CA LEU A 144 -20.80 -14.94 5.56
C LEU A 144 -19.99 -13.74 6.08
N GLU A 145 -19.02 -14.01 6.96
CA GLU A 145 -18.10 -13.01 7.47
C GLU A 145 -17.26 -12.39 6.34
N GLY A 146 -16.64 -13.25 5.51
CA GLY A 146 -15.87 -12.81 4.34
C GLY A 146 -16.71 -12.03 3.31
N PHE A 147 -17.94 -12.47 3.04
CA PHE A 147 -18.87 -11.76 2.17
C PHE A 147 -19.22 -10.38 2.74
N SER A 148 -19.51 -10.29 4.03
CA SER A 148 -19.83 -9.03 4.70
C SER A 148 -18.70 -8.03 4.53
N TYR A 149 -17.45 -8.48 4.74
CA TYR A 149 -16.26 -7.67 4.57
C TYR A 149 -16.04 -7.19 3.13
N LEU A 150 -16.18 -8.07 2.14
CA LEU A 150 -16.07 -7.71 0.73
C LEU A 150 -17.15 -6.70 0.33
N ALA A 151 -18.38 -6.90 0.81
CA ALA A 151 -19.49 -6.01 0.54
C ALA A 151 -19.27 -4.62 1.19
N VAL A 152 -18.73 -4.53 2.41
CA VAL A 152 -18.31 -3.23 2.99
C VAL A 152 -17.27 -2.54 2.09
N LEU A 153 -16.23 -3.27 1.69
CA LEU A 153 -15.14 -2.74 0.87
C LEU A 153 -15.64 -2.23 -0.49
N PHE A 154 -16.43 -3.03 -1.23
CA PHE A 154 -17.01 -2.60 -2.50
C PHE A 154 -17.95 -1.41 -2.31
N GLY A 155 -18.67 -1.36 -1.20
CA GLY A 155 -19.51 -0.22 -0.86
C GLY A 155 -18.70 1.07 -0.69
N VAL A 156 -17.59 1.01 0.06
CA VAL A 156 -16.66 2.14 0.25
C VAL A 156 -16.07 2.58 -1.09
N ILE A 157 -15.63 1.65 -1.93
CA ILE A 157 -15.07 1.94 -3.25
C ILE A 157 -16.12 2.63 -4.14
N ALA A 158 -17.36 2.13 -4.16
CA ALA A 158 -18.42 2.68 -5.01
C ALA A 158 -18.85 4.09 -4.54
N VAL A 159 -19.03 4.30 -3.23
CA VAL A 159 -19.34 5.62 -2.67
C VAL A 159 -18.18 6.58 -2.88
N GLY A 160 -16.95 6.15 -2.61
CA GLY A 160 -15.73 6.93 -2.82
C GLY A 160 -15.55 7.35 -4.28
N ALA A 161 -15.78 6.43 -5.22
CA ALA A 161 -15.78 6.74 -6.66
C ALA A 161 -16.88 7.75 -7.02
N GLY A 162 -18.09 7.62 -6.48
CA GLY A 162 -19.18 8.57 -6.71
C GLY A 162 -18.92 9.96 -6.10
N LEU A 163 -18.28 10.03 -4.92
CA LEU A 163 -17.81 11.28 -4.31
C LEU A 163 -16.70 11.92 -5.16
N LEU A 164 -15.76 11.11 -5.63
CA LEU A 164 -14.68 11.55 -6.50
C LEU A 164 -15.21 12.08 -7.83
N GLU A 165 -16.22 11.44 -8.43
CA GLU A 165 -16.91 11.96 -9.63
C GLU A 165 -17.64 13.28 -9.38
N ARG A 166 -18.14 13.51 -8.14
CA ARG A 166 -18.76 14.78 -7.75
C ARG A 166 -17.74 15.91 -7.65
N VAL A 167 -16.60 15.63 -7.02
CA VAL A 167 -15.53 16.63 -6.79
C VAL A 167 -14.69 16.84 -8.05
N VAL A 168 -14.50 15.80 -8.85
CA VAL A 168 -13.69 15.79 -10.07
C VAL A 168 -14.49 15.15 -11.22
N PRO A 169 -15.32 15.94 -11.93
CA PRO A 169 -16.19 15.44 -12.98
C PRO A 169 -15.41 14.77 -14.13
N GLY A 170 -15.77 13.53 -14.45
CA GLY A 170 -15.20 12.72 -15.53
C GLY A 170 -14.11 11.73 -15.11
N ILE A 171 -13.68 11.70 -13.84
CA ILE A 171 -12.70 10.71 -13.38
C ILE A 171 -13.24 9.29 -13.53
N THR A 172 -14.47 9.03 -13.07
CA THR A 172 -15.10 7.71 -13.15
C THR A 172 -15.58 7.40 -14.56
N GLY A 173 -15.95 8.41 -15.35
CA GLY A 173 -16.25 8.24 -16.77
C GLY A 173 -15.10 7.59 -17.55
N THR A 174 -13.84 7.92 -17.22
CA THR A 174 -12.67 7.23 -17.78
C THR A 174 -12.50 5.78 -17.33
N LEU A 175 -12.96 5.44 -16.12
CA LEU A 175 -12.84 4.11 -15.51
C LEU A 175 -14.02 3.18 -15.83
N VAL A 176 -15.21 3.73 -16.11
CA VAL A 176 -16.49 3.01 -16.24
C VAL A 176 -17.03 3.02 -17.68
N LEU A 177 -16.68 4.02 -18.50
CA LEU A 177 -17.28 4.19 -19.85
C LEU A 177 -16.38 3.82 -21.01
N ALA A 178 -15.10 3.58 -20.75
CA ALA A 178 -14.41 2.63 -21.60
C ALA A 178 -14.88 1.26 -21.09
N ARG A 179 -15.67 0.53 -21.88
CA ARG A 179 -15.52 -0.93 -21.92
C ARG A 179 -14.35 -1.19 -22.88
N PRO A 180 -13.06 -0.96 -22.52
CA PRO A 180 -12.04 -1.59 -23.32
C PRO A 180 -12.30 -3.09 -23.15
N ARG A 181 -12.17 -3.87 -24.22
CA ARG A 181 -11.98 -5.30 -24.03
C ARG A 181 -10.87 -5.45 -22.98
N PRO A 182 -11.08 -6.20 -21.88
CA PRO A 182 -10.07 -6.34 -20.86
C PRO A 182 -8.78 -6.76 -21.55
N ASP A 183 -7.73 -5.99 -21.33
CA ASP A 183 -6.42 -6.28 -21.91
C ASP A 183 -5.94 -7.61 -21.32
N ALA A 184 -6.19 -8.70 -22.05
CA ALA A 184 -5.99 -10.07 -21.55
C ALA A 184 -4.54 -10.30 -21.09
N VAL A 185 -3.57 -9.66 -21.76
CA VAL A 185 -2.15 -9.75 -21.37
C VAL A 185 -1.92 -9.04 -20.04
N PHE A 186 -2.49 -7.85 -19.85
CA PHE A 186 -2.40 -7.16 -18.56
C PHE A 186 -3.11 -7.94 -17.45
N VAL A 187 -4.29 -8.50 -17.71
CA VAL A 187 -5.01 -9.35 -16.74
C VAL A 187 -4.16 -10.55 -16.34
N LEU A 188 -3.51 -11.21 -17.30
CA LEU A 188 -2.60 -12.33 -17.02
C LEU A 188 -1.41 -11.89 -16.15
N ILE A 189 -0.76 -10.78 -16.48
CA ILE A 189 0.32 -10.20 -15.66
C ILE A 189 -0.20 -9.92 -14.24
N PHE A 190 -1.37 -9.31 -14.12
CA PHE A 190 -1.98 -8.94 -12.84
C PHE A 190 -2.30 -10.18 -11.98
N VAL A 191 -2.89 -11.22 -12.57
CA VAL A 191 -3.17 -12.48 -11.87
C VAL A 191 -1.88 -13.19 -11.46
N ALA A 192 -0.89 -13.29 -12.37
CA ALA A 192 0.39 -13.91 -12.07
C ALA A 192 1.16 -13.16 -10.97
N ALA A 193 1.06 -11.84 -10.93
CA ALA A 193 1.69 -11.00 -9.91
C ALA A 193 1.10 -11.17 -8.50
N LEU A 194 -0.16 -11.62 -8.39
CA LEU A 194 -0.81 -11.86 -7.11
C LEU A 194 -0.20 -13.07 -6.38
N LEU A 195 0.21 -14.10 -7.11
CA LEU A 195 0.70 -15.36 -6.54
C LEU A 195 1.92 -15.20 -5.62
N PRO A 196 3.06 -14.59 -6.05
CA PRO A 196 4.21 -14.43 -5.17
C PRO A 196 3.89 -13.52 -3.98
N ARG A 197 2.96 -12.57 -4.13
CA ARG A 197 2.55 -11.68 -3.05
C ARG A 197 1.74 -12.39 -1.98
N LEU A 198 0.78 -13.22 -2.39
CA LEU A 198 0.01 -14.04 -1.45
C LEU A 198 0.90 -15.05 -0.76
N TYR A 199 1.79 -15.72 -1.51
CA TYR A 199 2.78 -16.63 -0.93
C TYR A 199 3.59 -15.93 0.16
N LEU A 200 4.33 -14.87 -0.16
CA LEU A 200 5.13 -14.14 0.83
C LEU A 200 4.30 -13.56 1.97
N ALA A 201 3.11 -13.02 1.70
CA ALA A 201 2.24 -12.50 2.74
C ALA A 201 1.81 -13.57 3.75
N THR A 202 1.67 -14.82 3.30
CA THR A 202 1.32 -15.97 4.14
C THR A 202 2.52 -16.62 4.84
N THR A 203 3.65 -16.79 4.14
CA THR A 203 4.75 -17.66 4.58
C THR A 203 5.94 -16.90 5.16
N ALA A 204 6.19 -15.66 4.72
CA ALA A 204 7.38 -14.94 5.15
C ALA A 204 7.29 -14.56 6.64
N PRO A 205 8.37 -14.68 7.42
CA PRO A 205 8.41 -14.17 8.79
C PRO A 205 8.18 -12.65 8.80
N TYR A 206 7.79 -12.12 9.96
CA TYR A 206 7.71 -10.68 10.13
C TYR A 206 9.11 -10.07 10.09
N ILE A 207 9.21 -8.91 9.46
CA ILE A 207 10.43 -8.10 9.47
C ILE A 207 10.40 -7.12 10.65
N HIS A 208 11.52 -6.45 10.93
CA HIS A 208 11.65 -5.53 12.06
C HIS A 208 10.55 -4.46 12.07
N ASP A 209 10.26 -3.86 10.91
CA ASP A 209 9.21 -2.85 10.76
C ASP A 209 7.79 -3.37 11.00
N GLU A 210 7.54 -4.66 10.81
CA GLU A 210 6.26 -5.28 11.11
C GLU A 210 6.13 -5.55 12.61
N GLU A 211 7.16 -6.15 13.21
CA GLU A 211 7.19 -6.57 14.62
C GLU A 211 7.23 -5.40 15.59
N ASN A 212 8.00 -4.35 15.26
CA ASN A 212 8.29 -3.26 16.20
C ASN A 212 7.53 -1.97 15.91
N ALA A 213 7.06 -1.78 14.68
CA ALA A 213 6.34 -0.58 14.29
C ALA A 213 4.89 -0.88 13.90
N SER A 214 4.65 -1.44 12.72
CA SER A 214 3.34 -1.37 12.08
C SER A 214 2.26 -2.20 12.80
N ILE A 215 2.56 -3.43 13.21
CA ILE A 215 1.59 -4.32 13.87
C ILE A 215 1.29 -3.85 15.30
N PRO A 216 2.26 -3.60 16.20
CA PRO A 216 1.96 -3.11 17.54
C PRO A 216 1.20 -1.79 17.54
N ARG A 217 1.52 -0.87 16.62
CA ARG A 217 0.86 0.44 16.54
C ARG A 217 -0.57 0.31 16.02
N SER A 218 -0.81 -0.61 15.08
CA SER A 218 -2.17 -0.91 14.61
C SER A 218 -3.08 -1.38 15.74
N ARG A 219 -2.53 -2.13 16.69
CA ARG A 219 -3.25 -2.67 17.83
C ARG A 219 -3.77 -1.56 18.74
N LEU A 220 -2.99 -0.50 18.94
CA LEU A 220 -3.39 0.64 19.77
C LEU A 220 -4.63 1.39 19.25
N ILE A 221 -4.89 1.36 17.94
CA ILE A 221 -6.03 2.05 17.33
C ILE A 221 -7.35 1.40 17.76
N SER A 222 -8.29 2.22 18.23
CA SER A 222 -9.63 1.81 18.65
C SER A 222 -10.68 2.80 18.16
N PHE A 223 -11.76 2.26 17.57
CA PHE A 223 -12.93 3.02 17.12
C PHE A 223 -14.13 2.87 18.06
N ALA A 224 -13.96 2.17 19.19
CA ALA A 224 -15.04 1.96 20.14
C ALA A 224 -15.38 3.28 20.87
N PRO A 225 -16.66 3.64 21.02
CA PRO A 225 -17.05 4.89 21.69
C PRO A 225 -16.47 5.04 23.10
N ASP A 226 -16.41 3.95 23.87
CA ASP A 226 -15.96 3.94 25.27
C ASP A 226 -14.42 3.89 25.44
N ASP A 227 -13.67 3.72 24.35
CA ASP A 227 -12.20 3.63 24.35
C ASP A 227 -11.66 4.11 22.99
N LEU A 228 -12.05 5.32 22.59
CA LEU A 228 -11.67 5.89 21.30
C LEU A 228 -10.18 6.25 21.33
N ASN A 229 -9.38 5.63 20.46
CA ASN A 229 -7.97 5.95 20.31
C ASN A 229 -7.59 6.08 18.84
N LEU A 230 -7.42 7.33 18.40
CA LEU A 230 -7.13 7.71 17.02
C LEU A 230 -5.82 8.51 16.95
N PRO A 231 -4.66 7.86 17.12
CA PRO A 231 -3.39 8.56 17.04
C PRO A 231 -3.18 9.20 15.66
N ILE A 232 -2.67 10.43 15.64
CA ILE A 232 -2.27 11.14 14.41
C ILE A 232 -0.91 10.63 13.93
N ARG A 233 0.01 10.35 14.87
CA ARG A 233 1.35 9.84 14.59
C ARG A 233 1.65 8.53 15.29
N SER A 234 2.49 7.73 14.65
CA SER A 234 3.20 6.59 15.24
C SER A 234 4.51 7.09 15.88
N GLN A 235 5.44 6.19 16.22
CA GLN A 235 6.74 6.55 16.79
C GLN A 235 7.57 7.40 15.82
N ASN A 236 7.76 6.92 14.59
CA ASN A 236 8.71 7.51 13.65
C ASN A 236 8.03 8.37 12.57
N HIS A 237 6.78 8.05 12.22
CA HIS A 237 6.06 8.61 11.06
C HIS A 237 4.58 8.82 11.40
N PRO A 238 3.79 9.51 10.54
CA PRO A 238 2.36 9.63 10.76
C PRO A 238 1.65 8.27 10.72
N ALA A 239 0.47 8.18 11.31
CA ALA A 239 -0.12 6.90 11.70
C ALA A 239 -0.87 6.16 10.57
N LEU A 240 -1.01 6.71 9.36
CA LEU A 240 -1.81 6.09 8.30
C LEU A 240 -1.42 4.64 7.97
N PRO A 241 -0.14 4.24 7.95
CA PRO A 241 0.25 2.84 7.80
C PRO A 241 -0.30 1.93 8.90
N ALA A 242 -0.35 2.40 10.15
CA ALA A 242 -0.93 1.64 11.26
C ALA A 242 -2.45 1.45 11.08
N TYR A 243 -3.16 2.45 10.55
CA TYR A 243 -4.58 2.31 10.19
C TYR A 243 -4.79 1.30 9.07
N PHE A 244 -3.87 1.23 8.10
CA PHE A 244 -3.90 0.19 7.06
C PHE A 244 -3.82 -1.22 7.64
N VAL A 245 -2.88 -1.45 8.56
CA VAL A 245 -2.74 -2.73 9.26
C VAL A 245 -3.94 -3.01 10.16
N LYS A 246 -4.46 -1.99 10.87
CA LYS A 246 -5.65 -2.12 11.72
C LYS A 246 -6.87 -2.53 10.90
N PHE A 247 -7.13 -1.83 9.81
CA PHE A 247 -8.21 -2.18 8.89
C PHE A 247 -7.99 -3.60 8.38
N SER A 248 -6.83 -3.89 7.77
CA SER A 248 -6.51 -5.22 7.24
C SER A 248 -6.79 -6.33 8.25
N SER A 249 -6.25 -6.22 9.46
CA SER A 249 -6.42 -7.27 10.49
C SER A 249 -7.84 -7.38 11.06
N THR A 250 -8.62 -6.29 11.00
CA THR A 250 -10.04 -6.33 11.39
C THR A 250 -10.87 -7.14 10.38
N PHE A 251 -10.59 -7.01 9.08
CA PHE A 251 -11.34 -7.70 8.02
C PHE A 251 -10.77 -9.09 7.68
N PHE A 252 -9.46 -9.30 7.79
CA PHE A 252 -8.78 -10.52 7.33
C PHE A 252 -8.18 -11.34 8.49
N GLY A 253 -8.40 -10.91 9.73
CA GLY A 253 -7.93 -11.56 10.95
C GLY A 253 -6.50 -11.19 11.36
N THR A 254 -6.03 -11.78 12.46
CA THR A 254 -4.74 -11.45 13.09
C THR A 254 -3.63 -12.47 12.79
N ARG A 255 -3.77 -13.24 11.70
CA ARG A 255 -2.70 -14.08 11.14
C ARG A 255 -1.80 -13.24 10.21
N PRO A 256 -0.60 -13.72 9.81
CA PRO A 256 0.30 -12.96 8.93
C PRO A 256 -0.39 -12.37 7.69
N LEU A 257 -1.12 -13.20 6.94
CA LEU A 257 -1.89 -12.74 5.80
C LEU A 257 -2.92 -11.66 6.17
N GLY A 258 -3.55 -11.77 7.33
CA GLY A 258 -4.56 -10.83 7.78
C GLY A 258 -4.02 -9.43 8.04
N TYR A 259 -2.84 -9.30 8.64
CA TYR A 259 -2.15 -8.00 8.79
C TYR A 259 -1.68 -7.42 7.44
N ARG A 260 -1.36 -8.28 6.46
CA ARG A 260 -0.72 -7.92 5.19
C ARG A 260 -1.69 -7.76 4.02
N MET A 261 -2.91 -8.27 4.10
CA MET A 261 -3.83 -8.34 2.94
C MET A 261 -4.11 -6.98 2.28
N LEU A 262 -4.33 -5.92 3.06
CA LEU A 262 -4.54 -4.58 2.47
C LEU A 262 -3.28 -4.04 1.76
N HIS A 263 -2.09 -4.48 2.17
CA HIS A 263 -0.82 -4.16 1.50
C HIS A 263 -0.74 -4.91 0.17
N VAL A 264 -1.15 -6.18 0.12
CA VAL A 264 -1.26 -6.93 -1.14
C VAL A 264 -2.24 -6.23 -2.09
N ILE A 265 -3.44 -5.89 -1.61
CA ILE A 265 -4.48 -5.23 -2.42
C ILE A 265 -3.98 -3.87 -2.97
N THR A 266 -3.38 -3.03 -2.13
CA THR A 266 -2.90 -1.71 -2.56
C THR A 266 -1.62 -1.79 -3.39
N GLY A 267 -0.79 -2.79 -3.16
CA GLY A 267 0.33 -3.16 -4.03
C GLY A 267 -0.14 -3.55 -5.44
N MET A 268 -1.16 -4.40 -5.53
CA MET A 268 -1.79 -4.76 -6.80
C MET A 268 -2.44 -3.54 -7.47
N ALA A 269 -3.16 -2.71 -6.73
CA ALA A 269 -3.76 -1.48 -7.26
C ALA A 269 -2.70 -0.51 -7.83
N THR A 270 -1.52 -0.44 -7.23
CA THR A 270 -0.41 0.36 -7.75
C THR A 270 0.10 -0.15 -9.09
N ILE A 271 0.18 -1.48 -9.30
CA ILE A 271 0.54 -2.07 -10.61
C ILE A 271 -0.46 -1.61 -11.68
N ALA A 272 -1.76 -1.61 -11.36
CA ALA A 272 -2.78 -1.09 -12.26
C ALA A 272 -2.62 0.42 -12.52
N LEU A 273 -2.29 1.23 -11.50
CA LEU A 273 -2.02 2.66 -11.70
C LEU A 273 -0.82 2.88 -12.63
N ILE A 274 0.28 2.13 -12.45
CA ILE A 274 1.45 2.23 -13.32
C ILE A 274 1.14 1.81 -14.75
N TYR A 275 0.38 0.71 -14.94
CA TYR A 275 -0.15 0.34 -16.26
C TYR A 275 -0.92 1.50 -16.90
N LEU A 276 -1.84 2.10 -16.15
CA LEU A 276 -2.69 3.17 -16.66
C LEU A 276 -1.89 4.45 -16.98
N ILE A 277 -0.91 4.83 -16.16
CA ILE A 277 -0.04 5.99 -16.43
C ILE A 277 0.75 5.75 -17.73
N ALA A 278 1.42 4.60 -17.84
CA ALA A 278 2.21 4.27 -19.01
C ALA A 278 1.34 4.14 -20.28
N ALA A 279 0.19 3.47 -20.19
CA ALA A 279 -0.73 3.32 -21.31
C ALA A 279 -1.30 4.66 -21.80
N GLN A 280 -1.50 5.61 -20.88
CA GLN A 280 -1.97 6.95 -21.21
C GLN A 280 -0.96 7.76 -22.02
N TRP A 281 0.34 7.64 -21.73
CA TRP A 281 1.38 8.40 -22.43
C TRP A 281 1.93 7.68 -23.66
N TYR A 282 2.10 6.36 -23.59
CA TYR A 282 2.91 5.58 -24.53
C TYR A 282 2.16 4.38 -25.13
N GLY A 283 0.87 4.24 -24.84
CA GLY A 283 0.03 3.18 -25.38
C GLY A 283 0.07 1.86 -24.60
N VAL A 284 -0.87 0.98 -24.94
CA VAL A 284 -1.18 -0.23 -24.16
C VAL A 284 0.02 -1.17 -23.99
N VAL A 285 0.85 -1.34 -25.03
CA VAL A 285 2.04 -2.20 -24.98
C VAL A 285 3.06 -1.69 -23.96
N ALA A 286 3.29 -0.38 -23.91
CA ALA A 286 4.15 0.23 -22.88
C ALA A 286 3.56 0.06 -21.48
N GLY A 287 2.23 0.17 -21.35
CA GLY A 287 1.50 -0.15 -20.13
C GLY A 287 1.76 -1.55 -19.62
N ARG A 288 1.65 -2.57 -20.49
CA ARG A 288 1.92 -3.98 -20.15
C ARG A 288 3.35 -4.18 -19.65
N TRP A 289 4.33 -3.60 -20.35
CA TRP A 289 5.73 -3.69 -19.93
C TRP A 289 5.98 -3.00 -18.59
N ALA A 290 5.50 -1.78 -18.39
CA ALA A 290 5.66 -1.05 -17.13
C ALA A 290 5.02 -1.82 -15.96
N ALA A 291 3.84 -2.41 -16.20
CA ALA A 291 3.16 -3.26 -15.23
C ALA A 291 3.97 -4.53 -14.92
N ALA A 292 4.48 -5.25 -15.92
CA ALA A 292 5.27 -6.45 -15.73
C ALA A 292 6.57 -6.15 -14.97
N LEU A 293 7.29 -5.10 -15.38
CA LEU A 293 8.55 -4.68 -14.74
C LEU A 293 8.35 -4.36 -13.26
N LEU A 294 7.24 -3.69 -12.88
CA LEU A 294 6.93 -3.43 -11.48
C LEU A 294 6.43 -4.69 -10.76
N ALA A 295 5.54 -5.45 -11.40
CA ALA A 295 4.86 -6.61 -10.83
C ALA A 295 5.82 -7.68 -10.32
N PHE A 296 6.92 -7.90 -11.05
CA PHE A 296 7.91 -8.93 -10.75
C PHE A 296 9.27 -8.36 -10.30
N ASN A 297 9.32 -7.07 -9.93
CA ASN A 297 10.48 -6.48 -9.27
C ASN A 297 10.58 -6.99 -7.83
N GLU A 298 11.73 -7.49 -7.40
CA GLU A 298 11.90 -8.16 -6.09
C GLU A 298 11.67 -7.21 -4.92
N TYR A 299 12.18 -5.98 -5.02
CA TYR A 299 11.92 -4.94 -4.02
C TYR A 299 10.41 -4.71 -3.90
N TYR A 300 9.74 -4.49 -5.04
CA TYR A 300 8.32 -4.17 -5.02
C TYR A 300 7.45 -5.34 -4.53
N VAL A 301 7.72 -6.57 -4.99
CA VAL A 301 7.08 -7.79 -4.47
C VAL A 301 7.31 -7.90 -2.96
N GLY A 302 8.54 -7.67 -2.51
CA GLY A 302 8.94 -7.71 -1.12
C GLY A 302 8.14 -6.78 -0.22
N VAL A 303 8.09 -5.49 -0.56
CA VAL A 303 7.34 -4.51 0.24
C VAL A 303 5.84 -4.73 0.12
N SER A 304 5.31 -4.98 -1.08
CA SER A 304 3.85 -5.15 -1.33
C SER A 304 3.24 -6.40 -0.71
N SER A 305 4.07 -7.28 -0.12
CA SER A 305 3.62 -8.47 0.61
C SER A 305 3.73 -8.32 2.12
N ARG A 306 4.19 -7.17 2.64
CA ARG A 306 4.47 -6.94 4.06
C ARG A 306 3.71 -5.74 4.61
N ALA A 307 3.41 -5.79 5.90
CA ALA A 307 2.69 -4.77 6.64
C ALA A 307 3.60 -3.59 7.01
N THR A 308 4.11 -2.87 6.01
CA THR A 308 5.04 -1.74 6.19
C THR A 308 4.45 -0.43 5.69
N ALA A 309 5.06 0.69 6.09
CA ALA A 309 4.69 2.01 5.59
C ALA A 309 4.93 2.21 4.08
N HIS A 310 5.79 1.41 3.46
CA HIS A 310 6.21 1.60 2.06
C HIS A 310 5.06 1.42 1.07
N VAL A 311 4.24 0.39 1.22
CA VAL A 311 3.19 0.07 0.24
C VAL A 311 2.07 1.11 0.21
N PRO A 312 1.44 1.50 1.33
CA PRO A 312 0.44 2.55 1.31
C PRO A 312 1.05 3.88 0.82
N HIS A 313 2.31 4.18 1.19
CA HIS A 313 3.03 5.34 0.67
C HIS A 313 3.15 5.31 -0.86
N LEU A 314 3.70 4.25 -1.43
CA LEU A 314 3.88 4.05 -2.87
C LEU A 314 2.54 4.05 -3.63
N PHE A 315 1.48 3.49 -3.04
CA PHE A 315 0.14 3.53 -3.63
C PHE A 315 -0.39 4.97 -3.74
N PHE A 316 -0.34 5.75 -2.66
CA PHE A 316 -0.81 7.14 -2.69
C PHE A 316 0.07 8.04 -3.56
N LEU A 317 1.38 7.78 -3.62
CA LEU A 317 2.28 8.44 -4.58
C LEU A 317 1.89 8.10 -6.02
N ALA A 318 1.65 6.83 -6.35
CA ALA A 318 1.20 6.43 -7.67
C ALA A 318 -0.16 7.06 -8.03
N LEU A 319 -1.07 7.19 -7.07
CA LEU A 319 -2.36 7.87 -7.26
C LEU A 319 -2.17 9.37 -7.49
N ALA A 320 -1.27 10.02 -6.75
CA ALA A 320 -0.91 11.42 -6.95
C ALA A 320 -0.29 11.65 -8.34
N ILE A 321 0.64 10.79 -8.77
CA ILE A 321 1.27 10.82 -10.08
C ILE A 321 0.26 10.54 -11.20
N TYR A 322 -0.68 9.61 -10.99
CA TYR A 322 -1.77 9.31 -11.93
C TYR A 322 -2.70 10.50 -12.11
N ALA A 323 -3.15 11.10 -11.00
CA ALA A 323 -3.99 12.28 -11.03
C ALA A 323 -3.24 13.46 -11.68
N PHE A 324 -1.99 13.71 -11.31
CA PHE A 324 -1.17 14.77 -11.89
C PHE A 324 -0.90 14.55 -13.39
N THR A 325 -0.65 13.31 -13.81
CA THR A 325 -0.62 12.92 -15.23
C THR A 325 -1.93 13.28 -15.94
N GLY A 326 -3.06 12.99 -15.30
CA GLY A 326 -4.38 13.36 -15.79
C GLY A 326 -4.54 14.87 -15.94
N PHE A 327 -4.00 15.65 -14.99
CA PHE A 327 -3.97 17.12 -15.04
C PHE A 327 -3.14 17.62 -16.23
N LEU A 328 -1.90 17.13 -16.39
CA LEU A 328 -1.05 17.52 -17.52
C LEU A 328 -1.74 17.21 -18.86
N ARG A 329 -2.29 16.01 -19.02
CA ARG A 329 -2.92 15.61 -20.30
C ARG A 329 -4.22 16.33 -20.60
N ARG A 330 -5.08 16.51 -19.59
CA ARG A 330 -6.46 17.00 -19.80
C ARG A 330 -6.63 18.48 -19.48
N GLN A 331 -5.64 19.13 -18.86
CA GLN A 331 -5.66 20.53 -18.47
C GLN A 331 -6.92 20.88 -17.64
N ARG A 332 -7.29 19.99 -16.69
CA ARG A 332 -8.47 20.16 -15.83
C ARG A 332 -8.05 20.23 -14.36
N ALA A 333 -8.42 21.31 -13.68
CA ALA A 333 -8.07 21.59 -12.29
C ALA A 333 -8.46 20.47 -11.31
N GLY A 334 -9.55 19.75 -11.55
CA GLY A 334 -10.00 18.68 -10.65
C GLY A 334 -8.96 17.55 -10.50
N TYR A 335 -8.18 17.25 -11.53
CA TYR A 335 -7.08 16.30 -11.42
C TYR A 335 -5.92 16.83 -10.56
N LEU A 336 -5.68 18.14 -10.58
CA LEU A 336 -4.70 18.79 -9.72
C LEU A 336 -5.12 18.69 -8.24
N TYR A 337 -6.41 18.92 -7.94
CA TYR A 337 -6.96 18.70 -6.60
C TYR A 337 -6.88 17.24 -6.16
N GLY A 338 -7.20 16.30 -7.05
CA GLY A 338 -7.02 14.87 -6.79
C GLY A 338 -5.56 14.52 -6.47
N SER A 339 -4.60 15.13 -7.19
CA SER A 339 -3.18 14.93 -6.91
C SER A 339 -2.74 15.52 -5.58
N ALA A 340 -3.29 16.67 -5.17
CA ALA A 340 -3.01 17.30 -3.88
C ALA A 340 -3.52 16.44 -2.71
N VAL A 341 -4.75 15.93 -2.78
CA VAL A 341 -5.31 15.05 -1.74
C VAL A 341 -4.51 13.74 -1.65
N ALA A 342 -4.22 13.10 -2.80
CA ALA A 342 -3.44 11.87 -2.81
C ALA A 342 -2.02 12.08 -2.27
N LEU A 343 -1.38 13.21 -2.58
CA LEU A 343 -0.07 13.55 -2.04
C LEU A 343 -0.12 13.80 -0.52
N GLY A 344 -1.18 14.44 -0.02
CA GLY A 344 -1.39 14.59 1.43
C GLY A 344 -1.57 13.25 2.14
N LEU A 345 -2.27 12.29 1.53
CA LEU A 345 -2.36 10.92 2.06
C LEU A 345 -1.02 10.18 2.01
N ALA A 346 -0.21 10.39 0.95
CA ALA A 346 1.15 9.86 0.90
C ALA A 346 2.03 10.44 2.02
N PHE A 347 1.87 11.74 2.33
CA PHE A 347 2.55 12.40 3.43
C PHE A 347 2.23 11.77 4.79
N TYR A 348 0.97 11.37 5.01
CA TYR A 348 0.59 10.62 6.20
C TYR A 348 1.18 9.19 6.29
N CYS A 349 1.79 8.68 5.22
CA CYS A 349 2.57 7.45 5.29
C CYS A 349 4.04 7.74 5.57
N LYS A 350 4.64 8.65 4.79
CA LYS A 350 6.04 9.08 4.90
C LYS A 350 6.18 10.53 4.43
N GLU A 351 6.85 11.35 5.24
CA GLU A 351 6.97 12.80 5.05
C GLU A 351 7.79 13.19 3.82
N HIS A 352 8.74 12.33 3.41
CA HIS A 352 9.60 12.60 2.24
C HIS A 352 8.83 12.61 0.91
N SER A 353 7.56 12.19 0.89
CA SER A 353 6.65 12.42 -0.24
C SER A 353 6.54 13.90 -0.63
N ALA A 354 6.81 14.83 0.30
CA ALA A 354 6.88 16.27 0.02
C ALA A 354 7.87 16.62 -1.11
N LEU A 355 8.86 15.76 -1.42
CA LEU A 355 9.75 15.92 -2.58
C LEU A 355 9.03 15.91 -3.93
N LEU A 356 7.77 15.44 -4.00
CA LEU A 356 6.97 15.57 -5.21
C LEU A 356 6.49 17.01 -5.49
N LEU A 357 6.51 17.91 -4.49
CA LEU A 357 6.15 19.31 -4.69
C LEU A 357 7.08 20.03 -5.67
N PRO A 358 8.41 20.04 -5.48
CA PRO A 358 9.31 20.62 -6.49
C PRO A 358 9.22 19.88 -7.83
N VAL A 359 8.98 18.56 -7.85
CA VAL A 359 8.74 17.82 -9.10
C VAL A 359 7.53 18.36 -9.85
N PHE A 360 6.38 18.49 -9.18
CA PHE A 360 5.14 18.99 -9.78
C PHE A 360 5.30 20.43 -10.23
N ALA A 361 5.93 21.29 -9.42
CA ALA A 361 6.22 22.67 -9.78
C ALA A 361 7.08 22.75 -11.06
N LEU A 362 8.19 22.00 -11.12
CA LEU A 362 9.06 21.95 -12.29
C LEU A 362 8.35 21.40 -13.52
N ALA A 363 7.46 20.43 -13.36
CA ALA A 363 6.64 19.91 -14.45
C ALA A 363 5.63 20.94 -14.98
N VAL A 364 4.98 21.71 -14.09
CA VAL A 364 4.09 22.81 -14.49
C VAL A 364 4.88 23.95 -15.16
N LEU A 365 6.15 24.17 -14.81
CA LEU A 365 6.98 25.20 -15.45
C LEU A 365 7.29 24.88 -16.91
N GLN A 366 7.17 23.61 -17.33
CA GLN A 366 7.33 23.22 -18.73
C GLN A 366 6.19 23.75 -19.62
N ARG A 367 6.48 24.01 -20.90
CA ARG A 367 5.42 24.27 -21.89
C ARG A 367 4.66 22.96 -22.16
N PRO A 368 3.34 23.00 -22.37
CA PRO A 368 2.45 24.17 -22.40
C PRO A 368 1.86 24.59 -21.03
N TYR A 369 2.27 23.95 -19.92
CA TYR A 369 1.62 24.02 -18.61
C TYR A 369 1.89 25.31 -17.82
N ARG A 370 2.95 26.05 -18.13
CA ARG A 370 3.39 27.25 -17.37
C ARG A 370 2.30 28.29 -17.08
N HIS A 371 1.25 28.36 -17.90
CA HIS A 371 0.14 29.29 -17.70
C HIS A 371 -0.65 29.00 -16.41
N TRP A 372 -0.62 27.76 -15.90
CA TRP A 372 -1.29 27.37 -14.66
C TRP A 372 -0.73 28.06 -13.41
N PHE A 373 0.53 28.52 -13.42
CA PHE A 373 1.03 29.34 -12.31
C PHE A 373 0.29 30.67 -12.15
N ARG A 374 -0.34 31.16 -13.23
CA ARG A 374 -1.21 32.35 -13.15
C ARG A 374 -2.66 32.00 -12.78
N SER A 375 -3.00 30.71 -12.70
CA SER A 375 -4.33 30.23 -12.36
C SER A 375 -4.49 30.08 -10.85
N VAL A 376 -5.65 30.46 -10.32
CA VAL A 376 -6.01 30.27 -8.91
C VAL A 376 -5.96 28.80 -8.48
N HIS A 377 -6.14 27.87 -9.43
CA HIS A 377 -6.24 26.44 -9.15
C HIS A 377 -4.94 25.83 -8.59
N VAL A 378 -3.76 26.34 -8.96
CA VAL A 378 -2.48 25.87 -8.38
C VAL A 378 -2.43 26.23 -6.89
N TYR A 379 -2.81 27.47 -6.55
CA TYR A 379 -2.83 27.94 -5.17
C TYR A 379 -3.91 27.25 -4.33
N LEU A 380 -5.10 27.01 -4.90
CA LEU A 380 -6.15 26.25 -4.23
C LEU A 380 -5.75 24.79 -4.00
N ALA A 381 -5.01 24.17 -4.93
CA ALA A 381 -4.50 22.82 -4.74
C ALA A 381 -3.42 22.76 -3.65
N SER A 382 -2.53 23.76 -3.60
CA SER A 382 -1.56 23.90 -2.50
C SER A 382 -2.25 24.12 -1.16
N ALA A 383 -3.26 24.98 -1.09
CA ALA A 383 -4.05 25.21 0.11
C ALA A 383 -4.80 23.95 0.55
N LEU A 384 -5.35 23.18 -0.40
CA LEU A 384 -6.00 21.89 -0.12
C LEU A 384 -5.00 20.86 0.42
N LEU A 385 -3.79 20.76 -0.15
CA LEU A 385 -2.75 19.91 0.39
C LEU A 385 -2.41 20.29 1.84
N LEU A 386 -2.17 21.59 2.08
CA LEU A 386 -1.89 22.11 3.43
C LEU A 386 -3.03 21.80 4.40
N LEU A 387 -4.28 21.94 3.97
CA LEU A 387 -5.45 21.59 4.78
C LEU A 387 -5.48 20.09 5.12
N VAL A 388 -5.17 19.23 4.15
CA VAL A 388 -5.12 17.77 4.37
C VAL A 388 -4.06 17.42 5.41
N ILE A 389 -2.84 17.98 5.31
CA ILE A 389 -1.73 17.66 6.22
C ILE A 389 -1.73 18.51 7.51
N ALA A 390 -2.65 19.48 7.64
CA ALA A 390 -2.70 20.42 8.75
C ALA A 390 -2.70 19.75 10.14
N PRO A 391 -3.42 18.65 10.40
CA PRO A 391 -3.36 17.97 11.70
C PRO A 391 -1.94 17.50 12.09
N ASP A 392 -1.15 17.01 11.13
CA ASP A 392 0.24 16.56 11.41
C ASP A 392 1.20 17.76 11.57
N LEU A 393 0.98 18.84 10.82
CA LEU A 393 1.70 20.10 10.99
C LEU A 393 1.46 20.71 12.38
N LEU A 394 0.20 20.77 12.80
CA LEU A 394 -0.19 21.31 14.12
C LEU A 394 0.39 20.46 15.25
N TRP A 395 0.30 19.12 15.14
CA TRP A 395 0.93 18.23 16.11
C TRP A 395 2.42 18.52 16.25
N ASN A 396 3.15 18.63 15.13
CA ASN A 396 4.59 18.92 15.15
C ASN A 396 4.91 20.30 15.74
N ALA A 397 4.08 21.31 15.48
CA ALA A 397 4.26 22.65 16.03
C ALA A 397 4.04 22.71 17.56
N THR A 398 3.24 21.81 18.11
CA THR A 398 2.94 21.72 19.55
C THR A 398 3.76 20.66 20.29
N ALA A 399 4.54 19.85 19.57
CA ALA A 399 5.32 18.77 20.16
C ALA A 399 6.47 19.35 21.00
N GLY A 400 6.44 19.11 22.31
CA GLY A 400 7.52 19.51 23.22
C GLY A 400 8.79 18.67 23.04
N GLU A 401 9.93 19.18 23.50
CA GLU A 401 11.24 18.53 23.34
C GLU A 401 11.32 17.12 23.96
N GLU A 402 10.56 16.86 25.03
CA GLU A 402 10.52 15.57 25.72
C GLU A 402 9.71 14.48 24.99
N THR A 403 9.08 14.80 23.85
CA THR A 403 8.29 13.81 23.11
C THR A 403 9.14 12.64 22.63
N ARG A 404 8.69 11.42 22.90
CA ARG A 404 9.34 10.19 22.39
C ARG A 404 9.09 9.96 20.91
N GLN A 405 8.10 10.63 20.31
CA GLN A 405 7.80 10.50 18.88
C GLN A 405 8.74 11.39 18.06
N ALA A 406 9.12 10.94 16.87
CA ALA A 406 9.93 11.70 15.94
C ALA A 406 9.15 12.86 15.33
N THR A 407 9.76 14.04 15.40
CA THR A 407 9.29 15.31 14.83
C THR A 407 9.94 15.55 13.47
N TYR A 408 9.50 16.58 12.75
CA TYR A 408 10.18 17.02 11.54
C TYR A 408 11.63 17.45 11.79
N GLY A 409 11.93 18.05 12.95
CA GLY A 409 13.30 18.39 13.33
C GLY A 409 14.19 17.15 13.40
N ASP A 410 13.68 16.07 14.02
CA ASP A 410 14.36 14.78 14.11
C ASP A 410 14.64 14.18 12.72
N HIS A 411 13.68 14.28 11.79
CA HIS A 411 13.87 13.83 10.40
C HIS A 411 14.87 14.67 9.62
N LEU A 412 14.88 16.00 9.82
CA LEU A 412 15.83 16.89 9.17
C LEU A 412 17.27 16.66 9.65
N GLN A 413 17.48 16.27 10.91
CA GLN A 413 18.80 15.90 11.43
C GLN A 413 19.43 14.71 10.70
N ARG A 414 18.62 13.86 10.06
CA ARG A 414 19.09 12.75 9.22
C ARG A 414 19.73 13.21 7.92
N ILE A 415 19.59 14.49 7.56
CA ILE A 415 20.28 15.11 6.42
C ILE A 415 21.50 15.86 6.96
N GLY A 416 22.69 15.27 6.80
CA GLY A 416 23.93 15.83 7.32
C GLY A 416 24.50 17.02 6.53
N GLY A 417 23.79 17.47 5.48
CA GLY A 417 24.23 18.50 4.54
C GLY A 417 24.59 17.95 3.15
N LEU A 418 25.26 18.77 2.33
CA LEU A 418 25.68 18.37 0.99
C LEU A 418 26.80 17.32 1.03
N GLY A 419 26.74 16.37 0.11
CA GLY A 419 27.71 15.28 -0.02
C GLY A 419 27.41 14.37 -1.20
N PHE A 420 28.11 13.25 -1.29
CA PHE A 420 27.82 12.21 -2.27
C PHE A 420 27.43 10.92 -1.56
N SER A 421 26.21 10.44 -1.82
CA SER A 421 25.69 9.19 -1.24
C SER A 421 25.61 8.09 -2.29
N PRO A 422 26.15 6.88 -2.01
CA PRO A 422 25.99 5.73 -2.90
C PRO A 422 24.58 5.11 -2.80
N TYR A 423 23.78 5.47 -1.79
CA TYR A 423 22.54 4.78 -1.47
C TYR A 423 21.51 4.77 -2.62
N PRO A 424 21.31 5.84 -3.40
CA PRO A 424 20.43 5.77 -4.57
C PRO A 424 20.87 4.73 -5.62
N LEU A 425 22.17 4.43 -5.73
CA LEU A 425 22.66 3.34 -6.58
C LEU A 425 22.46 1.97 -5.95
N VAL A 426 22.54 1.86 -4.61
CA VAL A 426 22.26 0.61 -3.88
C VAL A 426 20.83 0.13 -4.17
N PHE A 427 19.85 1.04 -4.30
CA PHE A 427 18.48 0.66 -4.66
C PHE A 427 18.40 -0.10 -5.98
N TYR A 428 19.18 0.30 -7.00
CA TYR A 428 19.18 -0.32 -8.33
C TYR A 428 20.19 -1.46 -8.46
N ALA A 429 21.29 -1.45 -7.72
CA ALA A 429 22.43 -2.34 -7.94
C ALA A 429 23.12 -2.76 -6.62
N ARG A 430 22.35 -3.10 -5.59
CA ARG A 430 22.84 -3.38 -4.21
C ARG A 430 24.06 -4.28 -4.16
N SER A 431 24.01 -5.46 -4.81
CA SER A 431 25.12 -6.42 -4.78
C SER A 431 26.39 -5.89 -5.44
N VAL A 432 26.26 -5.18 -6.56
CA VAL A 432 27.38 -4.55 -7.27
C VAL A 432 27.98 -3.42 -6.44
N VAL A 433 27.15 -2.55 -5.86
CA VAL A 433 27.63 -1.45 -5.01
C VAL A 433 28.29 -1.98 -3.75
N ARG A 434 27.72 -2.99 -3.09
CA ARG A 434 28.30 -3.62 -1.90
C ARG A 434 29.67 -4.26 -2.20
N TRP A 435 29.84 -4.84 -3.38
CA TRP A 435 31.12 -5.39 -3.84
C TRP A 435 32.15 -4.29 -4.15
N LEU A 436 31.73 -3.23 -4.84
CA LEU A 436 32.62 -2.12 -5.24
C LEU A 436 33.00 -1.18 -4.11
N HIS A 437 32.10 -0.93 -3.16
CA HIS A 437 32.30 0.06 -2.10
C HIS A 437 33.61 -0.13 -1.32
N PRO A 438 33.95 -1.32 -0.78
CA PRO A 438 35.24 -1.51 -0.10
C PRO A 438 36.46 -1.36 -1.02
N ILE A 439 36.32 -1.68 -2.30
CA ILE A 439 37.40 -1.51 -3.30
C ILE A 439 37.67 -0.02 -3.54
N VAL A 440 36.62 0.79 -3.63
CA VAL A 440 36.72 2.23 -3.95
C VAL A 440 37.02 3.08 -2.73
N THR A 441 36.40 2.78 -1.58
CA THR A 441 36.46 3.65 -0.38
C THR A 441 37.31 3.08 0.74
N GLY A 442 37.83 1.85 0.61
CA GLY A 442 38.56 1.15 1.67
C GLY A 442 37.70 0.77 2.88
N ARG A 443 36.36 0.85 2.80
CA ARG A 443 35.43 0.58 3.91
C ARG A 443 34.23 -0.23 3.43
N PRO A 444 33.70 -1.17 4.25
CA PRO A 444 32.47 -1.87 3.90
C PRO A 444 31.28 -0.91 3.80
N LEU A 445 30.34 -1.21 2.91
CA LEU A 445 29.07 -0.48 2.83
C LEU A 445 28.20 -0.83 4.05
N VAL A 446 27.81 0.19 4.82
CA VAL A 446 26.83 0.02 5.91
C VAL A 446 25.42 0.09 5.32
N ASP A 447 24.68 -1.00 5.46
CA ASP A 447 23.35 -1.18 4.88
C ASP A 447 22.31 -1.36 5.99
N ALA A 448 21.71 -0.23 6.40
CA ALA A 448 20.79 -0.16 7.53
C ALA A 448 19.40 -0.75 7.24
N THR A 449 19.08 -1.06 5.98
CA THR A 449 17.77 -1.58 5.57
C THR A 449 17.92 -2.96 4.95
N ALA A 450 18.81 -3.78 5.51
CA ALA A 450 19.23 -5.03 4.89
C ALA A 450 18.13 -6.09 4.81
N GLU A 451 17.12 -6.00 5.68
CA GLU A 451 15.93 -6.85 5.73
C GLU A 451 15.03 -6.74 4.49
N TYR A 452 15.12 -5.62 3.76
CA TYR A 452 14.37 -5.41 2.53
C TYR A 452 15.10 -6.03 1.34
N PHE A 453 14.34 -6.72 0.48
CA PHE A 453 14.84 -7.12 -0.84
C PHE A 453 15.19 -5.86 -1.64
N SER A 454 16.37 -5.81 -2.26
CA SER A 454 16.64 -4.85 -3.32
C SER A 454 16.30 -5.46 -4.68
N MET A 455 16.06 -4.64 -5.70
CA MET A 455 15.96 -5.19 -7.06
C MET A 455 17.30 -5.76 -7.52
N ASN A 456 17.26 -6.76 -8.40
CA ASN A 456 18.49 -7.31 -8.95
C ASN A 456 19.23 -6.31 -9.87
N PRO A 457 20.56 -6.43 -10.02
CA PRO A 457 21.33 -5.51 -10.86
C PRO A 457 20.92 -5.50 -12.34
N VAL A 458 20.34 -6.58 -12.87
CA VAL A 458 19.86 -6.63 -14.27
C VAL A 458 18.62 -5.74 -14.44
N PHE A 459 17.68 -5.79 -13.50
CA PHE A 459 16.60 -4.80 -13.40
C PHE A 459 17.19 -3.40 -13.24
N GLY A 460 18.16 -3.22 -12.34
CA GLY A 460 18.88 -1.97 -12.13
C GLY A 460 19.39 -1.33 -13.42
N VAL A 461 20.18 -2.09 -14.19
CA VAL A 461 20.77 -1.66 -15.46
C VAL A 461 19.69 -1.35 -16.50
N LEU A 462 18.66 -2.20 -16.63
CA LEU A 462 17.57 -1.97 -17.56
C LEU A 462 16.83 -0.66 -17.25
N LEU A 463 16.49 -0.44 -15.98
CA LEU A 463 15.71 0.71 -15.54
C LEU A 463 16.53 2.01 -15.59
N LEU A 464 17.77 2.01 -15.09
CA LEU A 464 18.66 3.17 -15.17
C LEU A 464 19.03 3.49 -16.62
N GLY A 465 19.31 2.47 -17.44
CA GLY A 465 19.59 2.63 -18.87
C GLY A 465 18.43 3.28 -19.61
N ALA A 466 17.19 2.90 -19.28
CA ALA A 466 16.00 3.52 -19.85
C ALA A 466 15.85 5.00 -19.47
N VAL A 467 16.10 5.34 -18.19
CA VAL A 467 16.09 6.73 -17.73
C VAL A 467 17.17 7.55 -18.42
N LEU A 468 18.39 7.02 -18.54
CA LEU A 468 19.51 7.68 -19.23
C LEU A 468 19.19 7.90 -20.72
N ALA A 469 18.64 6.89 -21.40
CA ALA A 469 18.23 7.01 -22.80
C ALA A 469 17.15 8.08 -22.99
N ALA A 470 16.12 8.10 -22.13
CA ALA A 470 15.07 9.11 -22.15
C ALA A 470 15.60 10.52 -21.83
N THR A 471 16.59 10.62 -20.95
CA THR A 471 17.24 11.88 -20.57
C THR A 471 18.07 12.44 -21.72
N ALA A 472 18.95 11.61 -22.29
CA ALA A 472 19.87 12.00 -23.36
C ALA A 472 19.15 12.29 -24.68
N ARG A 473 18.06 11.58 -24.96
CA ARG A 473 17.33 11.69 -26.21
C ARG A 473 15.85 11.91 -25.94
N ARG A 474 15.49 13.09 -25.42
CA ARG A 474 14.09 13.45 -25.12
C ARG A 474 13.13 13.34 -26.32
N ARG A 475 13.63 13.37 -27.56
CA ARG A 475 12.85 13.11 -28.77
C ARG A 475 12.44 11.64 -28.96
N LEU A 476 13.10 10.69 -28.28
CA LEU A 476 12.73 9.26 -28.36
C LEU A 476 11.36 9.00 -27.74
N LEU A 477 11.02 9.73 -26.67
CA LEU A 477 9.77 9.57 -25.93
C LEU A 477 9.15 10.94 -25.73
N GLU A 478 8.18 11.28 -26.58
CA GLU A 478 7.38 12.49 -26.41
C GLU A 478 6.76 12.52 -25.00
N ASN A 479 6.72 13.70 -24.39
CA ASN A 479 6.18 13.92 -23.04
C ASN A 479 6.89 13.20 -21.87
N SER A 480 8.08 12.64 -22.10
CA SER A 480 8.92 12.05 -21.02
C SER A 480 9.42 13.06 -19.97
N GLY A 481 9.31 14.36 -20.25
CA GLY A 481 9.84 15.43 -19.40
C GLY A 481 9.42 15.35 -17.93
N PHE A 482 8.15 15.05 -17.65
CA PHE A 482 7.65 14.91 -16.27
C PHE A 482 8.30 13.71 -15.54
N LEU A 483 8.38 12.55 -16.19
CA LEU A 483 8.95 11.34 -15.59
C LEU A 483 10.46 11.48 -15.35
N VAL A 484 11.16 12.13 -16.29
CA VAL A 484 12.60 12.45 -16.16
C VAL A 484 12.84 13.43 -15.02
N ILE A 485 12.00 14.47 -14.85
CA ILE A 485 12.08 15.37 -13.69
C ILE A 485 11.83 14.58 -12.40
N LEU A 486 10.76 13.80 -12.32
CA LEU A 486 10.41 13.00 -11.15
C LEU A 486 11.59 12.13 -10.72
N PHE A 487 12.21 11.43 -11.66
CA PHE A 487 13.38 10.61 -11.38
C PHE A 487 14.55 11.44 -10.85
N TRP A 488 15.02 12.44 -11.63
CA TRP A 488 16.27 13.13 -11.31
C TRP A 488 16.18 14.06 -10.10
N VAL A 489 15.01 14.64 -9.82
CA VAL A 489 14.84 15.48 -8.63
C VAL A 489 14.95 14.62 -7.38
N VAL A 490 14.23 13.50 -7.31
CA VAL A 490 14.26 12.63 -6.12
C VAL A 490 15.60 11.90 -6.01
N TRP A 491 16.03 11.23 -7.08
CA TRP A 491 17.30 10.49 -7.10
C TRP A 491 18.48 11.43 -6.86
N GLY A 492 18.52 12.56 -7.56
CA GLY A 492 19.59 13.55 -7.43
C GLY A 492 19.64 14.21 -6.06
N PHE A 493 18.49 14.50 -5.45
CA PHE A 493 18.43 15.01 -4.07
C PHE A 493 19.12 14.04 -3.09
N PHE A 494 18.75 12.75 -3.12
CA PHE A 494 19.35 11.76 -2.23
C PHE A 494 20.79 11.40 -2.56
N THR A 495 21.23 11.59 -3.81
CA THR A 495 22.64 11.43 -4.22
C THR A 495 23.49 12.60 -3.70
N ALA A 496 22.93 13.81 -3.64
CA ALA A 496 23.64 15.04 -3.29
C ALA A 496 23.69 15.37 -1.78
N ILE A 497 23.18 14.49 -0.92
CA ILE A 497 23.22 14.66 0.53
C ILE A 497 24.05 13.56 1.20
N ARG A 498 24.69 13.90 2.32
CA ARG A 498 25.30 12.91 3.23
C ARG A 498 24.33 12.53 4.35
N PRO A 499 24.29 11.26 4.78
CA PRO A 499 23.54 10.86 5.98
C PRO A 499 24.00 11.65 7.20
N GLY A 500 23.04 12.12 8.00
CA GLY A 500 23.24 12.83 9.27
C GLY A 500 22.98 11.97 10.50
N GLY A 501 22.65 12.61 11.62
CA GLY A 501 22.32 11.95 12.87
C GLY A 501 20.93 11.28 12.83
N SER A 502 20.75 10.21 13.59
CA SER A 502 19.48 9.47 13.66
C SER A 502 18.95 9.45 15.10
N PRO A 503 18.33 10.53 15.58
CA PRO A 503 17.81 10.61 16.95
C PRO A 503 16.57 9.70 17.14
N LYS A 504 16.21 9.41 18.39
CA LYS A 504 14.97 8.71 18.77
C LYS A 504 14.73 7.36 18.05
N ASP A 505 15.81 6.59 17.88
CA ASP A 505 15.79 5.29 17.18
C ASP A 505 15.30 5.37 15.72
N LEU A 506 15.44 6.54 15.09
CA LEU A 506 15.26 6.65 13.64
C LEU A 506 16.34 5.85 12.92
N ASP A 507 15.99 5.31 11.76
CA ASP A 507 16.95 4.77 10.81
C ASP A 507 17.80 5.92 10.21
N PRO A 508 19.03 5.70 9.75
CA PRO A 508 19.76 6.68 8.95
C PRO A 508 19.11 6.84 7.56
N VAL A 509 19.42 7.92 6.83
CA VAL A 509 19.02 7.99 5.40
C VAL A 509 19.60 6.78 4.67
N SER A 510 18.74 6.02 4.00
CA SER A 510 19.09 4.74 3.39
C SER A 510 18.57 4.66 1.96
N TRP A 511 18.96 3.60 1.25
CA TRP A 511 18.67 3.44 -0.17
C TRP A 511 17.18 3.27 -0.48
N ILE A 512 16.37 2.86 0.48
CA ILE A 512 14.92 2.67 0.28
C ILE A 512 14.17 4.00 0.10
N TRP A 513 14.77 5.14 0.46
CA TRP A 513 14.16 6.47 0.38
C TRP A 513 13.98 6.99 -1.06
N VAL A 514 14.61 6.32 -2.03
CA VAL A 514 14.43 6.61 -3.46
C VAL A 514 13.44 5.67 -4.15
N ASP A 515 12.67 4.87 -3.41
CA ASP A 515 11.76 3.86 -3.95
C ASP A 515 10.78 4.39 -5.01
N VAL A 516 10.27 5.62 -4.84
CA VAL A 516 9.40 6.30 -5.83
C VAL A 516 10.06 6.49 -7.20
N THR A 517 11.39 6.56 -7.27
CA THR A 517 12.13 6.68 -8.54
C THR A 517 11.95 5.44 -9.44
N MET A 518 11.53 4.31 -8.86
CA MET A 518 11.18 3.12 -9.61
C MET A 518 10.01 3.37 -10.58
N PHE A 519 9.01 4.18 -10.20
CA PHE A 519 7.85 4.44 -11.04
C PHE A 519 8.19 5.09 -12.39
N PRO A 520 8.89 6.24 -12.46
CA PRO A 520 9.30 6.78 -13.73
C PRO A 520 10.24 5.83 -14.47
N ALA A 521 11.10 5.09 -13.78
CA ALA A 521 12.04 4.17 -14.41
C ALA A 521 11.32 3.00 -15.12
N VAL A 522 10.35 2.34 -14.47
CA VAL A 522 9.58 1.24 -15.11
C VAL A 522 8.68 1.74 -16.23
N ILE A 523 8.12 2.95 -16.12
CA ILE A 523 7.29 3.55 -17.18
C ILE A 523 8.14 3.85 -18.41
N LEU A 524 9.30 4.50 -18.23
CA LEU A 524 10.22 4.83 -19.33
C LEU A 524 10.81 3.57 -19.96
N ALA A 525 11.19 2.58 -19.17
CA ALA A 525 11.65 1.28 -19.67
C ALA A 525 10.56 0.57 -20.47
N GLY A 526 9.32 0.56 -19.98
CA GLY A 526 8.19 -0.03 -20.69
C GLY A 526 7.90 0.66 -22.02
N ALA A 527 8.01 2.00 -22.07
CA ALA A 527 7.87 2.76 -23.30
C ALA A 527 8.96 2.41 -24.32
N LEU A 528 10.23 2.35 -23.90
CA LEU A 528 11.33 1.98 -24.79
C LEU A 528 11.17 0.55 -25.31
N LEU A 529 10.82 -0.41 -24.45
CA LEU A 529 10.56 -1.81 -24.84
C LEU A 529 9.42 -1.94 -25.85
N ALA A 530 8.37 -1.13 -25.71
CA ALA A 530 7.25 -1.13 -26.65
C ALA A 530 7.64 -0.60 -28.04
N THR A 531 8.60 0.33 -28.12
CA THR A 531 9.07 0.93 -29.38
C THR A 531 10.29 0.22 -29.99
N ALA A 532 10.93 -0.69 -29.25
CA ALA A 532 12.15 -1.35 -29.70
C ALA A 532 11.90 -2.19 -30.96
N ALA A 533 12.77 -2.05 -31.95
CA ALA A 533 12.71 -2.78 -33.22
C ALA A 533 14.06 -3.39 -33.61
N GLY A 534 14.05 -4.36 -34.53
CA GLY A 534 15.26 -5.00 -35.06
C GLY A 534 16.15 -5.62 -33.97
N ARG A 535 17.47 -5.45 -34.12
CA ARG A 535 18.47 -5.99 -33.17
C ARG A 535 18.33 -5.41 -31.75
N VAL A 536 17.92 -4.15 -31.63
CA VAL A 536 17.70 -3.50 -30.33
C VAL A 536 16.57 -4.19 -29.55
N ARG A 537 15.49 -4.60 -30.25
CA ARG A 537 14.39 -5.36 -29.63
C ARG A 537 14.88 -6.69 -29.05
N PHE A 538 15.68 -7.44 -29.81
CA PHE A 538 16.20 -8.72 -29.34
C PHE A 538 17.03 -8.56 -28.06
N VAL A 539 17.98 -7.60 -28.05
CA VAL A 539 18.80 -7.31 -26.88
C VAL A 539 17.95 -6.87 -25.69
N ALA A 540 17.01 -5.95 -25.90
CA ALA A 540 16.16 -5.45 -24.81
C ALA A 540 15.26 -6.53 -24.21
N LEU A 541 14.71 -7.42 -25.05
CA LEU A 541 13.91 -8.57 -24.60
C LEU A 541 14.78 -9.61 -23.88
N ALA A 542 16.00 -9.88 -24.34
CA ALA A 542 16.92 -10.78 -23.66
C ALA A 542 17.30 -10.25 -22.27
N VAL A 543 17.59 -8.95 -22.13
CA VAL A 543 17.86 -8.31 -20.84
C VAL A 543 16.63 -8.36 -19.93
N ALA A 544 15.44 -8.06 -20.44
CA ALA A 544 14.21 -8.15 -19.67
C ALA A 544 13.94 -9.60 -19.20
N ALA A 545 14.09 -10.59 -20.08
CA ALA A 545 13.94 -12.00 -19.75
C ALA A 545 14.94 -12.45 -18.67
N ALA A 546 16.21 -12.03 -18.78
CA ALA A 546 17.22 -12.31 -17.76
C ALA A 546 16.86 -11.67 -16.41
N ALA A 547 16.34 -10.43 -16.41
CA ALA A 547 15.88 -9.75 -15.19
C ALA A 547 14.73 -10.51 -14.52
N PHE A 548 13.73 -10.96 -15.28
CA PHE A 548 12.61 -11.74 -14.74
C PHE A 548 13.03 -13.13 -14.26
N LEU A 549 13.94 -13.79 -14.98
CA LEU A 549 14.47 -15.09 -14.56
C LEU A 549 15.21 -14.98 -13.23
N TYR A 550 16.09 -13.97 -13.09
CA TYR A 550 16.80 -13.70 -11.85
C TYR A 550 15.82 -13.46 -10.69
N ALA A 551 14.83 -12.59 -10.90
CA ALA A 551 13.83 -12.29 -9.88
C ALA A 551 13.03 -13.53 -9.46
N SER A 552 12.68 -14.38 -10.42
CA SER A 552 11.98 -15.64 -10.14
C SER A 552 12.82 -16.57 -9.28
N VAL A 553 14.12 -16.71 -9.57
CA VAL A 553 15.04 -17.54 -8.76
C VAL A 553 15.16 -16.99 -7.34
N VAL A 554 15.30 -15.67 -7.17
CA VAL A 554 15.39 -15.05 -5.84
C VAL A 554 14.10 -15.25 -5.05
N LEU A 555 12.94 -14.99 -5.66
CA LEU A 555 11.64 -15.09 -5.00
C LEU A 555 11.23 -16.52 -4.66
N LEU A 556 11.70 -17.52 -5.42
CA LEU A 556 11.48 -18.94 -5.14
C LEU A 556 12.47 -19.52 -4.13
N GLY A 557 13.64 -18.90 -3.98
CA GLY A 557 14.67 -19.30 -3.01
C GLY A 557 14.46 -18.76 -1.59
N THR A 558 13.43 -17.94 -1.39
CA THR A 558 13.02 -17.34 -0.10
C THR A 558 11.74 -17.97 0.41
#